data_AF-A0AAW8KNS2-F1
#
_entry.id   AF-A0AAW8KNS2-F1
#
_cell.length_a   1.000
_cell.length_b   1.000
_cell.length_c   1.000
_cell.angle_alpha   90.00
_cell.angle_beta   90.00
_cell.angle_gamma   90.00
#
_symmetry.space_group_name_H-M   'P 1'
#
loop_
_entity.id
_entity.type
_entity.pdbx_description
1 polymer ?
#
loop_
_entity_poly.entity_id
_entity_poly.type
_entity_poly.pdbx_seq_one_letter_code
_entity_poly.pdbx_strand_id
1 'polypeptide(L)'
;LKLITAADGDIDRAQIGIIYVDEIDKIARKAENLSITRDVSGEGVQQALLKILEGTVASVPPTGGRKHPQQELLQIDTTNILFICGGAFV
;
A
#
# COMPACT_ATOMS: atom_id res chain seq x y z
N LEU A 1 -4.28 2.11 -7.86
CA LEU A 1 -4.22 3.01 -9.04
C LEU A 1 -4.67 4.44 -8.77
N LYS A 2 -5.31 4.76 -7.64
CA LYS A 2 -5.79 6.13 -7.38
C LYS A 2 -4.70 7.20 -7.54
N LEU A 3 -3.46 6.96 -7.08
CA LEU A 3 -2.38 7.94 -7.17
C LEU A 3 -1.90 8.19 -8.61
N ILE A 4 -1.56 7.12 -9.37
CA ILE A 4 -1.10 7.23 -10.76
C ILE A 4 -2.20 7.81 -11.65
N THR A 5 -3.46 7.38 -11.46
CA THR A 5 -4.61 7.93 -12.19
C THR A 5 -4.82 9.41 -11.85
N ALA A 6 -4.66 9.82 -10.59
CA ALA A 6 -4.75 11.22 -10.18
C ALA A 6 -3.58 12.08 -10.70
N ALA A 7 -2.47 11.44 -11.07
CA ALA A 7 -1.32 12.08 -11.73
C ALA A 7 -1.40 12.01 -13.27
N ASP A 8 -2.54 11.65 -13.85
CA ASP A 8 -2.74 11.50 -15.30
C ASP A 8 -1.75 10.52 -15.98
N GLY A 9 -1.28 9.52 -15.24
CA GLY A 9 -0.30 8.54 -15.72
C GLY A 9 1.15 9.00 -15.62
N ASP A 10 1.42 10.22 -15.13
CA ASP A 10 2.77 10.73 -14.89
C ASP A 10 3.37 10.07 -13.63
N ILE A 11 4.37 9.22 -13.84
CA ILE A 11 5.04 8.48 -12.77
C ILE A 11 5.85 9.43 -11.87
N ASP A 12 6.58 10.38 -12.44
CA ASP A 12 7.42 11.30 -11.67
C ASP A 12 6.56 12.16 -10.74
N ARG A 13 5.41 12.64 -11.22
CA ARG A 13 4.41 13.34 -10.39
C ARG A 13 3.80 12.44 -9.32
N ALA A 14 3.52 11.18 -9.64
CA ALA A 14 2.97 10.23 -8.67
C ALA A 14 3.95 9.92 -7.54
N GLN A 15 5.26 9.87 -7.80
CA GLN A 15 6.30 9.57 -6.80
C GLN A 15 6.46 10.64 -5.71
N ILE A 16 5.93 11.85 -5.91
CA ILE A 16 5.93 12.94 -4.92
C ILE A 16 4.52 13.24 -4.39
N GLY A 17 3.59 12.31 -4.59
CA GLY A 17 2.19 12.48 -4.20
C GLY A 17 1.91 12.20 -2.72
N ILE A 18 0.63 12.30 -2.36
CA ILE A 18 0.15 12.06 -0.99
C ILE A 18 -0.84 10.89 -1.01
N ILE A 19 -0.66 9.93 -0.11
CA ILE A 19 -1.57 8.81 0.12
C ILE A 19 -2.17 8.94 1.52
N TYR A 20 -3.49 8.95 1.61
CA TYR A 20 -4.22 8.76 2.87
C TYR A 20 -4.63 7.30 3.02
N VAL A 21 -4.28 6.69 4.15
CA VAL A 21 -4.69 5.34 4.56
C VAL A 21 -5.63 5.49 5.73
N ASP A 22 -6.93 5.28 5.50
CA ASP A 22 -7.95 5.30 6.54
C ASP A 22 -8.06 3.96 7.28
N GLU A 23 -8.73 3.96 8.43
CA GLU A 23 -9.01 2.75 9.22
C GLU A 23 -7.76 1.91 9.58
N ILE A 24 -6.61 2.55 9.80
CA ILE A 24 -5.37 1.85 10.18
C ILE A 24 -5.52 1.11 11.53
N ASP A 25 -6.49 1.52 12.36
CA ASP A 25 -6.86 0.82 13.60
C ASP A 25 -7.35 -0.61 13.36
N LYS A 26 -7.92 -0.90 12.19
CA LYS A 26 -8.49 -2.23 11.87
C LYS A 26 -7.44 -3.30 11.63
N ILE A 27 -6.23 -2.91 11.23
CA ILE A 27 -5.12 -3.84 11.00
C ILE A 27 -4.26 -4.03 12.25
N ALA A 28 -4.56 -3.32 13.36
CA ALA A 28 -3.85 -3.47 14.63
C ALA A 28 -4.01 -4.89 15.20
N ARG A 29 -2.92 -5.42 15.78
CA ARG A 29 -2.93 -6.75 16.39
C ARG A 29 -3.79 -6.72 17.66
N LYS A 30 -4.84 -7.52 17.71
CA LYS A 30 -5.56 -7.79 18.97
C LYS A 30 -4.66 -8.69 19.82
N ALA A 31 -4.14 -8.13 20.92
CA ALA A 31 -3.39 -8.89 21.91
C ALA A 31 -4.32 -9.94 22.50
N GLU A 32 -4.16 -11.21 22.11
CA GLU A 32 -4.38 -12.39 22.98
C GLU A 32 -4.26 -13.74 22.25
N ASN A 33 -4.33 -13.82 20.92
CA ASN A 33 -4.20 -15.11 20.23
C ASN A 33 -3.09 -15.07 19.18
N LEU A 34 -2.03 -15.86 19.41
CA LEU A 34 -1.09 -16.28 18.36
C LEU A 34 -1.87 -17.19 17.39
N SER A 35 -2.52 -16.60 16.40
CA SER A 35 -3.13 -17.35 15.30
C SER A 35 -2.03 -18.19 14.63
N ILE A 36 -2.15 -19.51 14.73
CA ILE A 36 -1.28 -20.47 14.02
C ILE A 36 -1.52 -20.39 12.51
N THR A 37 -2.73 -19.98 12.09
CA THR A 37 -3.10 -19.80 10.68
C THR A 37 -2.56 -18.47 10.12
N ARG A 38 -2.19 -18.49 8.83
CA ARG A 38 -1.62 -17.33 8.12
C ARG A 38 -2.54 -16.11 8.23
N ASP A 39 -2.00 -15.03 8.78
CA ASP A 39 -2.69 -13.75 8.87
C ASP A 39 -2.75 -13.08 7.49
N VAL A 40 -3.96 -12.72 7.06
CA VAL A 40 -4.25 -12.09 5.77
C VAL A 40 -4.85 -10.67 5.92
N SER A 41 -5.07 -10.21 7.16
CA SER A 41 -5.83 -8.97 7.43
C SER A 41 -5.25 -8.08 8.53
N GLY A 42 -4.36 -8.58 9.38
CA GLY A 42 -3.76 -7.84 10.49
C GLY A 42 -2.28 -7.51 10.28
N GLU A 43 -1.42 -8.19 11.04
CA GLU A 43 0.04 -8.08 11.01
C GLU A 43 0.61 -8.32 9.61
N GLY A 44 0.06 -9.26 8.84
CA GLY A 44 0.50 -9.50 7.46
C GLY A 44 0.33 -8.26 6.56
N VAL A 45 -0.74 -7.48 6.79
CA VAL A 45 -0.96 -6.20 6.10
C VAL A 45 0.03 -5.15 6.59
N GLN A 46 0.29 -5.08 7.91
CA GLN A 46 1.28 -4.16 8.47
C GLN A 46 2.68 -4.42 7.88
N GLN A 47 3.14 -5.68 7.85
CA GLN A 47 4.45 -6.05 7.30
C GLN A 47 4.57 -5.73 5.81
N ALA A 48 3.50 -5.91 5.04
CA ALA A 48 3.48 -5.53 3.63
C ALA A 48 3.50 -4.01 3.44
N LEU A 49 2.77 -3.27 4.29
CA LEU A 49 2.69 -1.82 4.26
C LEU A 49 4.04 -1.19 4.62
N LEU A 50 4.77 -1.72 5.61
CA LEU A 50 6.09 -1.23 6.01
C LEU A 50 7.06 -1.13 4.83
N LYS A 51 7.12 -2.14 3.97
CA LYS A 51 7.99 -2.12 2.78
C LYS A 51 7.69 -0.95 1.84
N ILE A 52 6.42 -0.53 1.78
CA ILE A 52 5.98 0.57 0.92
C ILE A 52 6.28 1.91 1.60
N LEU A 53 6.04 2.00 2.92
CA LEU A 53 6.28 3.20 3.73
C LEU A 53 7.76 3.53 3.88
N GLU A 54 8.63 2.53 4.01
CA GLU A 54 10.08 2.70 4.15
C GLU A 54 10.75 3.18 2.87
N GLY A 55 10.08 3.03 1.72
CA GLY A 55 10.64 3.30 0.41
C GLY A 55 11.01 2.00 -0.31
N THR A 56 10.38 1.77 -1.47
CA THR A 56 10.67 0.63 -2.33
C THR A 56 10.30 0.95 -3.78
N VAL A 57 10.84 0.18 -4.72
CA VAL A 57 10.37 0.18 -6.10
C VAL A 57 9.21 -0.79 -6.21
N ALA A 58 7.99 -0.27 -6.19
CA ALA A 58 6.76 -1.05 -6.23
C ALA A 58 6.30 -1.29 -7.67
N SER A 59 5.88 -2.53 -7.97
CA SER A 59 5.33 -2.89 -9.28
C SER A 59 3.79 -2.87 -9.29
N VAL A 60 3.21 -1.94 -10.06
CA VAL A 60 1.78 -1.64 -10.11
C VAL A 60 1.22 -1.98 -11.50
N PRO A 61 0.09 -2.71 -11.62
CA PRO A 61 -0.53 -2.97 -12.92
C PRO A 61 -1.11 -1.65 -13.50
N PRO A 62 -0.95 -1.35 -14.80
CA PRO A 62 -1.40 -0.09 -15.43
C PRO A 62 -2.92 0.05 -15.46
N THR A 63 -3.65 -1.07 -15.47
CA THR A 63 -5.11 -1.12 -15.43
C THR A 63 -5.56 -1.82 -14.15
N GLY A 64 -6.66 -1.33 -13.56
CA GLY A 64 -7.22 -1.94 -12.34
C GLY A 64 -7.67 -3.37 -12.62
N GLY A 65 -7.31 -4.31 -11.75
CA GLY A 65 -7.64 -5.73 -11.95
C GLY A 65 -6.65 -6.67 -11.28
N ARG A 66 -6.89 -7.98 -11.43
CA ARG A 66 -5.93 -9.01 -10.96
C ARG A 66 -4.67 -8.96 -11.82
N LYS A 67 -3.50 -9.07 -11.20
CA LYS A 67 -2.21 -9.18 -11.90
C LYS A 67 -2.25 -10.35 -12.87
N HIS A 68 -2.21 -10.08 -14.17
CA HIS A 68 -2.00 -11.12 -15.17
C HIS A 68 -0.49 -11.32 -15.38
N PRO A 69 0.03 -12.57 -15.50
CA PRO A 69 1.48 -12.83 -15.57
C PRO A 69 2.22 -12.14 -16.72
N GLN A 70 1.51 -11.84 -17.81
CA GLN A 70 2.06 -11.21 -19.02
C GLN A 70 1.82 -9.69 -19.08
N GLN A 71 1.16 -9.12 -18.07
CA GLN A 71 0.87 -7.69 -18.04
C GLN A 71 2.13 -6.93 -17.64
N GLU A 72 2.53 -5.96 -18.47
CA GLU A 72 3.59 -5.03 -18.10
C GLU A 72 3.19 -4.26 -16.84
N LEU A 73 4.11 -4.19 -15.87
CA LEU A 73 3.91 -3.49 -14.61
C LEU A 73 4.67 -2.17 -14.65
N LEU A 74 4.00 -1.11 -14.21
CA LEU A 74 4.62 0.18 -13.95
C LEU A 74 5.46 0.07 -12.68
N GLN A 75 6.67 0.62 -12.71
CA GLN A 75 7.51 0.75 -11.53
C GLN A 75 7.32 2.14 -10.93
N ILE A 76 7.19 2.22 -9.61
CA ILE A 76 7.08 3.48 -8.87
C ILE A 76 7.97 3.43 -7.63
N ASP A 77 8.83 4.43 -7.45
CA ASP A 77 9.59 4.62 -6.22
C ASP A 77 8.72 5.33 -5.17
N THR A 78 8.54 4.69 -4.01
CA THR A 78 7.68 5.22 -2.95
C THR A 78 8.41 6.12 -1.95
N THR A 79 9.72 6.32 -2.08
CA THR A 79 10.56 7.05 -1.12
C THR A 79 10.07 8.47 -0.84
N ASN A 80 9.53 9.16 -1.84
CA ASN A 80 9.07 10.56 -1.71
C ASN A 80 7.55 10.71 -1.62
N ILE A 81 6.82 9.61 -1.47
CA ILE A 81 5.37 9.64 -1.28
C ILE A 81 5.08 9.91 0.20
N LEU A 82 4.31 10.96 0.49
CA LEU A 82 3.84 11.21 1.85
C LEU A 82 2.67 10.28 2.17
N PHE A 83 2.81 9.51 3.25
CA PHE A 83 1.73 8.69 3.79
C PHE A 83 1.11 9.34 5.03
N ILE A 84 -0.20 9.50 5.02
CA ILE A 84 -1.00 9.96 6.16
C ILE A 84 -1.88 8.79 6.59
N CYS A 85 -1.64 8.24 7.77
CA CYS A 85 -2.42 7.12 8.31
C CYS A 85 -3.42 7.64 9.35
N GLY A 86 -4.71 7.43 9.10
CA GLY A 86 -5.80 7.77 10.01
C GLY A 86 -6.47 6.52 10.58
N GLY A 87 -6.98 6.63 11.81
CA GLY A 87 -7.71 5.56 12.48
C GLY A 87 -8.41 6.06 13.75
N ALA A 88 -9.50 5.40 14.12
CA ALA A 88 -10.26 5.71 15.33
C ALA A 88 -9.88 4.73 16.45
N PHE A 89 -8.81 5.04 17.19
CA PHE A 89 -8.33 4.22 18.30
C PHE A 89 -9.22 4.44 19.53
N VAL A 90 -9.68 3.33 20.14
CA VAL A 90 -10.51 3.30 21.36
C VAL A 90 -9.81 2.56 22.48
#